data_AF-A0A2N0NWC8-F1
#
_entry.id   AF-A0A2N0NWC8-F1
#
_cell.length_a   1.000
_cell.length_b   1.000
_cell.length_c   1.000
_cell.angle_alpha   90.00
_cell.angle_beta   90.00
_cell.angle_gamma   90.00
#
_symmetry.space_group_name_H-M   'P 1'
#
loop_
_entity.id
_entity.type
_entity.pdbx_description
1 polymer ?
#
loop_
_entity_poly.entity_id
_entity_poly.type
_entity_poly.pdbx_seq_one_letter_code
_entity_poly.pdbx_strand_id
1 'polypeptide(L)'
;MISTITKRLDGIEEAYDFASVNTSIDALQNGLIQYIQSIEESSWSKLINRGISLTIWTQFKQIFDKIKAEKRFNLEEMCLHVAVEIRELGGNIKKVTVQGFYERNIKKKDVYISTLDDIGLWLDSKLNVVNNAE
;
A
#
# COMPACT_ATOMS: atom_id res chain seq x y z
N MET A 1 55.12 -16.30 37.73
CA MET A 1 54.65 -16.19 36.33
C MET A 1 53.21 -16.68 36.14
N ILE A 2 52.83 -17.86 36.64
CA ILE A 2 51.46 -18.41 36.49
C ILE A 2 50.38 -17.47 37.06
N SER A 3 50.55 -16.93 38.28
CA SER A 3 49.54 -16.04 38.90
C SER A 3 49.34 -14.71 38.14
N THR A 4 50.33 -14.25 37.39
CA THR A 4 50.25 -13.04 36.56
C THR A 4 49.50 -13.31 35.27
N ILE A 5 49.62 -14.53 34.74
CA ILE A 5 48.90 -15.00 33.55
C ILE A 5 47.42 -15.20 33.91
N THR A 6 47.11 -15.81 35.05
CA THR A 6 45.71 -15.99 35.53
C THR A 6 44.99 -14.65 35.69
N LYS A 7 45.59 -13.66 36.38
CA LYS A 7 44.99 -12.32 36.53
C LYS A 7 44.76 -11.59 35.20
N ARG A 8 45.61 -11.82 34.19
CA ARG A 8 45.43 -11.23 32.86
C ARG A 8 44.32 -11.93 32.08
N LEU A 9 44.14 -13.24 32.27
CA LEU A 9 43.02 -13.98 31.68
C LEU A 9 41.68 -13.54 32.30
N ASP A 10 41.59 -13.46 33.63
CA ASP A 10 40.38 -13.00 34.33
C ASP A 10 40.00 -11.56 33.91
N GLY A 11 41.00 -10.67 33.76
CA GLY A 11 40.78 -9.30 33.28
C GLY A 11 40.51 -9.16 31.78
N ILE A 12 40.79 -10.19 30.97
CA ILE A 12 40.40 -10.24 29.54
C ILE A 12 38.97 -10.75 29.40
N GLU A 13 38.53 -11.65 30.29
CA GLU A 13 37.15 -12.15 30.35
C GLU A 13 36.15 -11.04 30.75
N GLU A 14 36.61 -10.06 31.54
CA GLU A 14 35.86 -8.83 31.87
C GLU A 14 35.90 -7.72 30.80
N ALA A 15 36.65 -7.86 29.70
CA ALA A 15 36.99 -6.73 28.82
C ALA A 15 36.18 -6.59 27.50
N TYR A 16 35.10 -7.35 27.32
CA TYR A 16 34.13 -7.07 26.25
C TYR A 16 32.72 -7.02 26.83
N ASP A 17 32.22 -5.80 27.05
CA ASP A 17 30.85 -5.55 27.48
C ASP A 17 29.88 -5.78 26.30
N PHE A 18 29.70 -7.07 25.98
CA PHE A 18 28.75 -7.52 24.97
C PHE A 18 27.32 -7.06 25.28
N ALA A 19 26.99 -6.78 26.54
CA ALA A 19 25.69 -6.24 26.93
C ALA A 19 25.51 -4.80 26.43
N SER A 20 26.55 -3.96 26.54
CA SER A 20 26.56 -2.60 25.98
C SER A 20 26.48 -2.60 24.45
N VAL A 21 27.16 -3.55 23.79
CA VAL A 21 27.06 -3.72 22.33
C VAL A 21 25.63 -4.11 21.93
N ASN A 22 25.02 -5.09 22.59
CA ASN A 22 23.64 -5.50 22.31
C ASN A 22 22.65 -4.36 22.55
N THR A 23 22.80 -3.62 23.65
CA THR A 23 21.96 -2.45 23.97
C THR A 23 22.05 -1.40 22.85
N SER A 24 23.26 -1.19 22.31
CA SER A 24 23.49 -0.26 21.20
C SER A 24 22.87 -0.75 19.90
N ILE A 25 22.93 -2.05 19.62
CA ILE A 25 22.27 -2.67 18.46
C ILE A 25 20.74 -2.50 18.56
N ASP A 26 20.15 -2.77 19.72
CA ASP A 26 18.71 -2.62 19.94
C ASP A 26 18.27 -1.17 19.79
N ALA A 27 19.04 -0.21 20.31
CA ALA A 27 18.77 1.21 20.15
C ALA A 27 18.79 1.65 18.67
N LEU A 28 19.76 1.15 17.90
CA LEU A 28 19.85 1.42 16.46
C LEU A 28 18.68 0.79 15.68
N GLN A 29 18.32 -0.44 15.99
CA GLN A 29 17.17 -1.12 15.37
C GLN A 29 15.87 -0.37 15.64
N ASN A 30 15.65 0.05 16.90
CA ASN A 30 14.47 0.83 17.28
C ASN A 30 14.45 2.20 16.59
N GLY A 31 15.61 2.88 16.51
CA GLY A 31 15.73 4.14 15.77
C GLY A 31 15.39 4.00 14.28
N LEU A 32 15.83 2.91 13.65
CA LEU A 32 15.52 2.61 12.26
C LEU A 32 14.02 2.36 12.04
N ILE A 33 13.39 1.58 12.93
CA ILE A 33 11.94 1.30 12.88
C ILE A 33 11.13 2.61 13.00
N GLN A 34 11.48 3.46 13.96
CA GLN A 34 10.81 4.75 14.16
C GLN A 34 10.97 5.67 12.95
N TYR A 35 12.16 5.70 12.35
CA TYR A 35 12.41 6.50 11.15
C TYR A 35 11.55 6.04 9.97
N ILE A 36 11.46 4.73 9.72
CA ILE A 36 10.62 4.16 8.65
C ILE A 36 9.14 4.52 8.88
N GLN A 37 8.63 4.36 10.11
CA GLN A 37 7.25 4.72 10.45
C GLN A 37 6.97 6.22 10.22
N SER A 38 7.94 7.09 10.55
CA SER A 38 7.79 8.55 10.36
C SER A 38 7.65 8.95 8.88
N ILE A 39 8.29 8.21 7.96
CA ILE A 39 8.18 8.43 6.52
C ILE A 39 6.77 8.03 6.05
N GLU A 40 6.28 6.87 6.48
CA GLU A 40 4.94 6.39 6.15
C GLU A 40 3.84 7.35 6.66
N GLU A 41 4.03 7.91 7.85
CA GLU A 41 3.08 8.84 8.47
C GLU A 41 3.25 10.30 8.03
N SER A 42 4.29 10.60 7.25
CA SER A 42 4.61 11.96 6.85
C SER A 42 3.43 12.65 6.14
N SER A 43 3.31 13.97 6.34
CA SER A 43 2.28 14.76 5.66
C SER A 43 2.42 14.66 4.13
N TRP A 44 3.66 14.56 3.63
CA TRP A 44 3.94 14.42 2.21
C TRP A 44 3.49 13.08 1.63
N SER A 45 3.75 11.95 2.29
CA SER A 45 3.23 10.65 1.85
C SER A 45 1.70 10.63 1.85
N LYS A 46 1.06 11.24 2.86
CA LYS A 46 -0.40 11.41 2.93
C LYS A 46 -0.93 12.29 1.79
N LEU A 47 -0.26 13.39 1.45
CA LEU A 47 -0.67 14.29 0.36
C LEU A 47 -0.52 13.63 -1.01
N ILE A 48 0.58 12.92 -1.25
CA ILE A 48 0.82 12.15 -2.48
C ILE A 48 -0.24 11.04 -2.63
N ASN A 49 -0.46 10.25 -1.58
CA ASN A 49 -1.49 9.21 -1.58
C ASN A 49 -2.89 9.78 -1.81
N ARG A 50 -3.21 10.94 -1.22
CA ARG A 50 -4.49 11.62 -1.43
C ARG A 50 -4.62 12.12 -2.86
N GLY A 51 -3.55 12.65 -3.44
CA GLY A 51 -3.51 13.09 -4.84
C GLY A 51 -3.73 11.94 -5.81
N ILE A 52 -2.98 10.85 -5.67
CA ILE A 52 -3.09 9.65 -6.52
C ILE A 52 -4.51 9.07 -6.44
N SER A 53 -5.02 8.91 -5.22
CA SER A 53 -6.38 8.44 -4.93
C SER A 53 -7.47 9.26 -5.63
N LEU A 54 -7.35 10.60 -5.59
CA LEU A 54 -8.31 11.49 -6.25
C LEU A 54 -8.25 11.39 -7.77
N THR A 55 -7.05 11.25 -8.34
CA THR A 55 -6.84 11.08 -9.77
C THR A 55 -7.46 9.78 -10.27
N ILE A 56 -7.15 8.65 -9.62
CA ILE A 56 -7.71 7.33 -9.94
C ILE A 56 -9.23 7.37 -9.87
N TRP A 57 -9.80 7.93 -8.78
CA TRP A 57 -11.25 8.05 -8.65
C TRP A 57 -11.87 8.89 -9.77
N THR A 58 -11.23 9.97 -10.19
CA THR A 58 -11.76 10.86 -11.24
C THR A 58 -11.80 10.14 -12.58
N GLN A 59 -10.71 9.47 -12.95
CA GLN A 59 -10.63 8.67 -14.17
C GLN A 59 -11.65 7.52 -14.15
N PHE A 60 -11.70 6.80 -13.03
CA PHE A 60 -12.67 5.74 -12.81
C PHE A 60 -14.10 6.25 -13.02
N LYS A 61 -14.47 7.35 -12.37
CA LYS A 61 -15.81 7.91 -12.47
C LYS A 61 -16.18 8.31 -13.88
N GLN A 62 -15.27 8.96 -14.60
CA GLN A 62 -15.52 9.39 -15.99
C GLN A 62 -15.81 8.19 -16.90
N ILE A 63 -14.97 7.15 -16.85
CA ILE A 63 -15.14 5.94 -17.66
C ILE A 63 -16.37 5.15 -17.21
N PHE A 64 -16.59 5.05 -15.91
CA PHE A 64 -17.75 4.40 -15.31
C PHE A 64 -19.05 5.03 -15.81
N ASP A 65 -19.18 6.35 -15.71
CA ASP A 65 -20.38 7.08 -16.12
C ASP A 65 -20.60 6.98 -17.64
N LYS A 66 -19.52 7.03 -18.43
CA LYS A 66 -19.56 6.84 -19.89
C LYS A 66 -20.12 5.46 -20.26
N ILE A 67 -19.51 4.38 -19.78
CA ILE A 67 -19.95 3.01 -20.10
C ILE A 67 -21.38 2.76 -19.59
N LYS A 68 -21.70 3.27 -18.39
CA LYS A 68 -23.04 3.16 -17.82
C LYS A 68 -24.09 3.79 -18.72
N ALA A 69 -23.82 5.00 -19.25
CA ALA A 69 -24.73 5.69 -20.16
C ALA A 69 -24.84 4.96 -21.52
N GLU A 70 -23.71 4.54 -22.10
CA GLU A 70 -23.64 3.85 -23.39
C GLU A 70 -24.40 2.52 -23.37
N LYS A 71 -24.20 1.71 -22.32
CA LYS A 71 -24.86 0.41 -22.14
C LYS A 71 -26.23 0.50 -21.46
N ARG A 72 -26.64 1.69 -21.04
CA ARG A 72 -27.88 1.97 -20.27
C ARG A 72 -28.00 1.13 -19.00
N PHE A 73 -26.87 0.86 -18.34
CA PHE A 73 -26.87 0.14 -17.07
C PHE A 73 -27.42 1.01 -15.94
N ASN A 74 -28.15 0.38 -15.03
CA ASN A 74 -28.37 0.95 -13.71
C ASN A 74 -27.08 0.85 -12.87
N LEU A 75 -27.05 1.46 -11.68
CA LEU A 75 -25.84 1.48 -10.84
C LEU A 75 -25.38 0.06 -10.44
N GLU A 76 -26.33 -0.81 -10.09
CA GLU A 76 -26.04 -2.17 -9.66
C GLU A 76 -25.46 -3.02 -10.78
N GLU A 77 -26.04 -2.95 -11.97
CA GLU A 77 -25.54 -3.62 -13.18
C GLU A 77 -24.14 -3.15 -13.54
N MET A 78 -23.90 -1.83 -13.50
CA MET A 78 -22.57 -1.28 -13.81
C MET A 78 -21.52 -1.72 -12.79
N CYS A 79 -21.84 -1.67 -11.49
CA CYS A 79 -20.93 -2.16 -10.45
C CYS A 79 -20.64 -3.66 -10.61
N LEU A 80 -21.62 -4.46 -11.04
CA LEU A 80 -21.42 -5.87 -11.30
C LEU A 80 -20.51 -6.08 -12.51
N HIS A 81 -20.76 -5.34 -13.60
CA HIS A 81 -19.96 -5.39 -14.82
C HIS A 81 -18.48 -5.11 -14.54
N VAL A 82 -18.18 -4.01 -13.84
CA VAL A 82 -16.80 -3.66 -13.43
C VAL A 82 -16.18 -4.75 -12.56
N ALA A 83 -16.92 -5.26 -11.57
CA ALA A 83 -16.40 -6.31 -10.69
C ALA A 83 -16.12 -7.62 -11.44
N VAL A 84 -16.87 -7.93 -12.50
CA VAL A 84 -16.60 -9.09 -13.36
C VAL A 84 -15.34 -8.84 -14.19
N GLU A 85 -15.24 -7.70 -14.87
CA GLU A 85 -14.06 -7.38 -15.69
C GLU A 85 -12.77 -7.36 -14.86
N ILE A 86 -12.80 -6.80 -13.64
CA ILE A 86 -11.64 -6.85 -12.73
C ILE A 86 -11.25 -8.29 -12.40
N ARG A 87 -12.22 -9.16 -12.15
CA ARG A 87 -11.95 -10.59 -11.87
C ARG A 87 -11.38 -11.32 -13.07
N GLU A 88 -11.80 -10.97 -14.29
CA GLU A 88 -11.23 -11.49 -15.54
C GLU A 88 -9.77 -11.03 -15.75
N LEU A 89 -9.42 -9.84 -15.24
CA LEU A 89 -8.06 -9.31 -15.22
C LEU A 89 -7.20 -9.87 -14.07
N GLY A 90 -7.75 -10.78 -13.24
CA GLY A 90 -7.05 -11.40 -12.11
C GLY A 90 -7.19 -10.65 -10.78
N GLY A 91 -7.94 -9.55 -10.72
CA GLY A 91 -8.25 -8.83 -9.49
C GLY A 91 -9.31 -9.53 -8.63
N ASN A 92 -9.49 -9.06 -7.40
CA ASN A 92 -10.44 -9.68 -6.45
C ASN A 92 -11.30 -8.65 -5.74
N ILE A 93 -12.25 -8.07 -6.49
CA ILE A 93 -13.17 -7.08 -5.99
C ILE A 93 -14.62 -7.58 -5.95
N LYS A 94 -15.37 -7.11 -4.94
CA LYS A 94 -16.82 -7.34 -4.85
C LYS A 94 -17.58 -6.15 -5.43
N LYS A 95 -18.77 -6.39 -5.99
CA LYS A 95 -19.70 -5.35 -6.48
C LYS A 95 -19.91 -4.23 -5.47
N VAL A 96 -20.15 -4.58 -4.19
CA VAL A 96 -20.38 -3.61 -3.11
C VAL A 96 -19.18 -2.69 -2.87
N THR A 97 -17.97 -3.20 -3.10
CA THR A 97 -16.73 -2.42 -2.99
C THR A 97 -16.60 -1.45 -4.16
N VAL A 98 -16.92 -1.88 -5.39
CA VAL A 98 -16.96 -0.98 -6.56
C VAL A 98 -17.94 0.15 -6.35
N GLN A 99 -19.16 -0.17 -5.89
CA GLN A 99 -20.16 0.85 -5.57
C GLN A 99 -19.63 1.82 -4.51
N GLY A 100 -19.01 1.27 -3.46
CA GLY A 100 -18.47 2.10 -2.41
C GLY A 100 -17.33 3.02 -2.86
N PHE A 101 -16.51 2.56 -3.80
CA PHE A 101 -15.48 3.39 -4.41
C PHE A 101 -16.10 4.52 -5.25
N TYR A 102 -17.11 4.20 -6.07
CA TYR A 102 -17.86 5.20 -6.86
C TYR A 102 -18.47 6.29 -5.97
N GLU A 103 -19.11 5.91 -4.87
CA GLU A 103 -19.76 6.81 -3.91
C GLU A 103 -18.78 7.49 -2.93
N ARG A 104 -17.47 7.16 -2.98
CA ARG A 104 -16.45 7.58 -2.01
C ARG A 104 -16.78 7.22 -0.56
N ASN A 105 -17.37 6.06 -0.33
CA ASN A 105 -17.86 5.63 0.98
C ASN A 105 -16.96 4.56 1.67
N ILE A 106 -15.81 4.21 1.09
CA ILE A 106 -14.85 3.26 1.67
C ILE A 106 -14.05 3.94 2.79
N LYS A 107 -14.18 3.44 4.02
CA LYS A 107 -13.55 4.04 5.22
C LYS A 107 -12.32 3.29 5.72
N LYS A 108 -12.20 1.99 5.42
CA LYS A 108 -11.11 1.16 5.92
C LYS A 108 -9.88 1.31 5.01
N LYS A 109 -8.74 1.71 5.58
CA LYS A 109 -7.51 2.02 4.83
C LYS A 109 -7.03 0.84 3.97
N ASP A 110 -6.91 -0.35 4.56
CA ASP A 110 -6.37 -1.51 3.83
C ASP A 110 -7.31 -1.95 2.68
N VAL A 111 -8.62 -1.90 2.92
CA VAL A 111 -9.65 -2.14 1.89
C VAL A 111 -9.56 -1.08 0.80
N TYR A 112 -9.29 0.17 1.16
CA TYR A 112 -9.14 1.25 0.19
C TYR A 112 -7.93 1.04 -0.72
N ILE A 113 -6.79 0.66 -0.15
CA ILE A 113 -5.55 0.39 -0.90
C ILE A 113 -5.78 -0.76 -1.88
N SER A 114 -6.29 -1.90 -1.41
CA SER A 114 -6.56 -3.04 -2.30
C SER A 114 -7.59 -2.69 -3.39
N THR A 115 -8.55 -1.81 -3.08
CA THR A 115 -9.51 -1.31 -4.06
C THR A 115 -8.84 -0.44 -5.11
N LEU A 116 -7.87 0.40 -4.74
CA LEU A 116 -7.11 1.21 -5.70
C LEU A 116 -6.33 0.31 -6.67
N ASP A 117 -5.73 -0.77 -6.19
CA ASP A 117 -5.00 -1.74 -7.02
C ASP A 117 -5.94 -2.41 -8.03
N ASP A 118 -7.07 -2.96 -7.56
CA ASP A 118 -8.07 -3.61 -8.40
C ASP A 118 -8.69 -2.65 -9.45
N ILE A 119 -8.98 -1.41 -9.05
CA ILE A 119 -9.50 -0.38 -9.96
C ILE A 119 -8.42 0.08 -10.95
N GLY A 120 -7.16 0.13 -10.52
CA GLY A 120 -6.01 0.42 -11.39
C GLY A 120 -5.93 -0.56 -12.55
N LEU A 121 -6.02 -1.86 -12.28
CA LEU A 121 -6.07 -2.91 -13.32
C LEU A 121 -7.17 -2.66 -14.35
N TRP A 122 -8.35 -2.27 -13.87
CA TRP A 122 -9.47 -1.96 -14.74
C TRP A 122 -9.20 -0.73 -15.61
N LEU A 123 -8.71 0.35 -15.02
CA LEU A 123 -8.36 1.58 -15.73
C LEU A 123 -7.33 1.34 -16.83
N ASP A 124 -6.27 0.58 -16.53
CA ASP A 124 -5.24 0.22 -17.50
C ASP A 124 -5.85 -0.52 -18.70
N SER A 125 -6.80 -1.43 -18.47
CA SER A 125 -7.50 -2.14 -19.55
C SER A 125 -8.41 -1.24 -20.40
N LYS A 126 -8.95 -0.15 -19.85
CA LYS A 126 -9.81 0.79 -20.58
C LYS A 126 -9.00 1.86 -21.32
N LEU A 127 -7.88 2.29 -20.75
CA LEU A 127 -7.02 3.32 -21.34
C LEU A 127 -6.11 2.75 -22.44
N ASN A 128 -5.69 1.49 -22.35
CA ASN A 128 -4.94 0.82 -23.43
C ASN A 128 -5.76 0.57 -24.71
N VAL A 129 -7.08 0.68 -24.67
CA VAL A 129 -7.94 0.62 -25.88
C VAL A 129 -7.94 1.94 -26.64
N VAL A 130 -7.59 3.07 -26.00
CA VAL A 130 -7.63 4.41 -26.62
C VAL A 130 -6.42 4.67 -27.52
N ASN A 131 -5.27 4.01 -27.28
CA ASN A 131 -4.03 4.28 -28.00
C ASN A 131 -3.77 3.38 -29.23
N ASN A 132 -4.67 2.41 -29.51
CA ASN A 132 -4.52 1.45 -30.61
C ASN A 132 -5.59 1.62 -31.71
N ALA A 133 -6.29 2.76 -31.72
CA ALA A 133 -7.37 3.07 -32.65
C ALA A 133 -7.07 4.26 -33.59
N GLU A 134 -5.80 4.69 -33.68
CA GLU A 134 -5.31 5.63 -34.71
C GLU A 134 -4.54 4.88 -35.81
#